data_AF-A0AAW1FEN4-F1
#
_entry.id   AF-A0AAW1FEN4-F1
#
_cell.length_a   1.000
_cell.length_b   1.000
_cell.length_c   1.000
_cell.angle_alpha   90.00
_cell.angle_beta   90.00
_cell.angle_gamma   90.00
#
_symmetry.space_group_name_H-M   'P 1'
#
loop_
_entity.id
_entity.type
_entity.pdbx_description
1 polymer ?
#
loop_
_entity_poly.entity_id
_entity_poly.type
_entity_poly.pdbx_seq_one_letter_code
_entity_poly.pdbx_strand_id
1 'polypeptide(L)'
;MPLQDLPCLSLQGSMLSQAKRTHKRRSKGGLSEGLDMECTPTELIHQWSPLYKHQRLTSKGKENDGNQFVLARRSRRKRESTPYIAWDHLPDELLLRILFYVSLQDLLRMSTVCQRWRRLALDESLWHSVDLEGLTHMGPALQRVLKTRVRMLRCPRSFVEELHFTGTGPLQIVVMDLSSSIIPTSSLESFICHCRQLEYLSLEGLQLSDAIIGSLSKNPNLLQLNLSGCSGFSALPLADMLESCTSMEQLNIAWCDFSNEHLKSVVESVSSRVTHLNLSGYRENLTLDDVKVLVTRCPLIQTLDLSDSTLLMADSFPVLKQLKGLLHLSLSRCYHIHLAALTDLDKTFPLLSLLDVFGIVSGSHLSSLKKEMPRVGINSRPFSSIARPTPASGPIGHFMWNRKCRLRFKL
;
A
#
# COMPACT_ATOMS: atom_id res chain seq x y z
N MET A 1 -17.72 2.74 -12.72
CA MET A 1 -18.54 3.73 -11.99
C MET A 1 -17.60 4.66 -11.25
N PRO A 2 -17.57 5.96 -11.56
CA PRO A 2 -16.76 6.92 -10.81
C PRO A 2 -17.21 6.92 -9.34
N LEU A 3 -16.28 7.17 -8.42
CA LEU A 3 -16.44 7.20 -6.95
C LEU A 3 -17.49 8.21 -6.41
N GLN A 4 -18.35 8.74 -7.27
CA GLN A 4 -19.49 9.58 -6.93
C GLN A 4 -20.81 8.78 -6.85
N ASP A 5 -20.89 7.56 -7.44
CA ASP A 5 -22.14 6.78 -7.53
C ASP A 5 -21.99 5.30 -7.12
N LEU A 6 -21.78 5.02 -5.83
CA LEU A 6 -21.98 3.65 -5.31
C LEU A 6 -23.45 3.51 -4.82
N PRO A 7 -24.24 2.59 -5.40
CA PRO A 7 -25.59 2.30 -4.89
C PRO A 7 -25.51 1.63 -3.52
N CYS A 8 -26.36 2.08 -2.60
CA CYS A 8 -26.58 1.39 -1.34
C CYS A 8 -27.13 -0.01 -1.63
N LEU A 9 -26.35 -1.05 -1.33
CA LEU A 9 -26.84 -2.42 -1.28
C LEU A 9 -27.82 -2.53 -0.11
N SER A 10 -29.11 -2.56 -0.42
CA SER A 10 -30.14 -2.98 0.53
C SER A 10 -29.99 -4.48 0.79
N LEU A 11 -29.77 -4.84 2.06
CA LEU A 11 -30.01 -6.20 2.55
C LEU A 11 -31.47 -6.58 2.28
N GLN A 12 -31.69 -7.63 1.48
CA GLN A 12 -32.71 -8.64 1.78
C GLN A 12 -32.56 -9.82 0.81
N GLY A 13 -32.03 -10.93 1.34
CA GLY A 13 -32.33 -12.24 0.81
C GLY A 13 -33.42 -12.87 1.68
N SER A 14 -34.53 -13.29 1.07
CA SER A 14 -35.18 -14.55 1.41
C SER A 14 -36.14 -14.96 0.30
N MET A 15 -36.10 -16.25 -0.03
CA MET A 15 -36.81 -16.93 -1.10
C MET A 15 -38.23 -17.34 -0.69
N LEU A 16 -39.02 -17.70 -1.73
CA LEU A 16 -40.27 -18.50 -1.76
C LEU A 16 -41.60 -17.74 -1.63
N SER A 17 -42.34 -17.59 -2.72
CA SER A 17 -43.35 -18.58 -3.15
C SER A 17 -44.24 -18.04 -4.28
N GLN A 18 -44.71 -18.97 -5.11
CA GLN A 18 -45.52 -18.81 -6.30
C GLN A 18 -46.92 -18.24 -6.01
N ALA A 19 -47.47 -17.44 -6.94
CA ALA A 19 -48.83 -17.65 -7.45
C ALA A 19 -49.12 -16.81 -8.71
N LYS A 20 -49.61 -17.52 -9.72
CA LYS A 20 -50.14 -17.04 -11.01
C LYS A 20 -51.29 -16.05 -10.82
N ARG A 21 -51.41 -15.07 -11.73
CA ARG A 21 -52.70 -14.74 -12.37
C ARG A 21 -52.52 -13.97 -13.67
N THR A 22 -52.87 -14.66 -14.73
CA THR A 22 -53.11 -14.22 -16.10
C THR A 22 -54.29 -13.24 -16.17
N HIS A 23 -54.25 -12.23 -17.05
CA HIS A 23 -55.41 -11.91 -17.89
C HIS A 23 -55.00 -11.32 -19.25
N LYS A 24 -55.68 -11.88 -20.26
CA LYS A 24 -55.53 -11.86 -21.71
C LYS A 24 -56.35 -10.71 -22.33
N ARG A 25 -55.90 -10.11 -23.44
CA ARG A 25 -56.65 -9.87 -24.73
C ARG A 25 -55.82 -8.92 -25.63
N ARG A 26 -55.25 -9.37 -26.77
CA ARG A 26 -55.77 -9.48 -28.17
C ARG A 26 -56.18 -8.12 -28.78
N SER A 27 -55.91 -7.74 -30.04
CA SER A 27 -55.21 -8.30 -31.22
C SER A 27 -55.28 -7.31 -32.40
N LYS A 28 -54.44 -7.52 -33.45
CA LYS A 28 -54.48 -7.03 -34.86
C LYS A 28 -53.81 -5.66 -35.09
N GLY A 29 -52.96 -5.43 -36.09
CA GLY A 29 -52.47 -6.22 -37.23
C GLY A 29 -52.10 -5.25 -38.38
N GLY A 30 -51.10 -5.59 -39.20
CA GLY A 30 -50.93 -5.05 -40.56
C GLY A 30 -49.76 -4.07 -40.80
N LEU A 31 -48.90 -4.45 -41.75
CA LEU A 31 -47.69 -3.78 -42.27
C LEU A 31 -48.01 -2.61 -43.23
N SER A 32 -47.14 -1.59 -43.29
CA SER A 32 -46.52 -1.05 -44.54
C SER A 32 -45.75 0.26 -44.29
N GLU A 33 -44.48 0.24 -44.71
CA GLU A 33 -43.57 1.27 -45.23
C GLU A 33 -43.83 2.78 -45.03
N GLY A 34 -42.77 3.51 -44.63
CA GLY A 34 -42.66 4.96 -44.78
C GLY A 34 -41.50 5.57 -43.98
N LEU A 35 -40.60 6.24 -44.68
CA LEU A 35 -39.32 6.81 -44.25
C LEU A 35 -39.42 8.01 -43.29
N ASP A 36 -38.31 8.24 -42.57
CA ASP A 36 -37.79 9.49 -41.99
C ASP A 36 -38.59 10.23 -40.90
N MET A 37 -38.09 10.19 -39.66
CA MET A 37 -37.55 11.34 -38.91
C MET A 37 -37.40 11.02 -37.41
N GLU A 38 -36.28 11.48 -36.84
CA GLU A 38 -35.96 11.51 -35.42
C GLU A 38 -37.12 12.04 -34.57
N CYS A 39 -37.51 11.33 -33.50
CA CYS A 39 -38.22 11.92 -32.35
C CYS A 39 -38.07 11.05 -31.10
N THR A 40 -37.56 11.68 -30.04
CA THR A 40 -37.46 11.23 -28.65
C THR A 40 -38.86 10.98 -28.03
N PRO A 41 -39.11 9.84 -27.36
CA PRO A 41 -40.34 9.67 -26.59
C PRO A 41 -40.21 10.38 -25.23
N THR A 42 -40.66 11.64 -25.20
CA THR A 42 -40.76 12.51 -24.02
C THR A 42 -42.01 12.19 -23.17
N GLU A 43 -42.51 10.96 -23.21
CA GLU A 43 -43.84 10.57 -22.73
C GLU A 43 -43.83 9.93 -21.32
N LEU A 44 -42.96 10.40 -20.42
CA LEU A 44 -43.00 10.06 -18.98
C LEU A 44 -42.77 11.25 -18.03
N ILE A 45 -42.92 12.50 -18.50
CA ILE A 45 -42.82 13.72 -17.67
C ILE A 45 -44.19 14.40 -17.55
N HIS A 46 -45.25 13.64 -17.26
CA HIS A 46 -46.57 14.20 -16.97
C HIS A 46 -47.20 13.69 -15.66
N GLN A 47 -46.39 13.52 -14.60
CA GLN A 47 -46.95 13.27 -13.26
C GLN A 47 -46.45 14.16 -12.12
N TRP A 48 -45.57 15.15 -12.34
CA TRP A 48 -45.15 16.05 -11.26
C TRP A 48 -45.35 17.51 -11.68
N SER A 49 -46.52 18.07 -11.34
CA SER A 49 -46.75 19.52 -11.42
C SER A 49 -45.85 20.25 -10.41
N PRO A 50 -45.16 21.35 -10.77
CA PRO A 50 -44.43 22.14 -9.80
C PRO A 50 -45.40 22.80 -8.82
N LEU A 51 -45.05 22.81 -7.52
CA LEU A 51 -45.75 23.56 -6.49
C LEU A 51 -45.89 25.03 -6.91
N TYR A 52 -47.12 25.55 -6.89
CA TYR A 52 -47.44 26.94 -7.13
C TYR A 52 -46.56 27.86 -6.24
N LYS A 53 -45.69 28.66 -6.87
CA LYS A 53 -45.02 29.76 -6.18
C LYS A 53 -46.07 30.80 -5.78
N HIS A 54 -46.39 30.88 -4.49
CA HIS A 54 -47.11 32.04 -3.94
C HIS A 54 -46.22 33.29 -4.07
N GLN A 55 -46.67 34.22 -4.89
CA GLN A 55 -46.06 35.54 -5.02
C GLN A 55 -46.44 36.36 -3.77
N ARG A 56 -45.48 36.59 -2.87
CA ARG A 56 -45.69 37.55 -1.77
C ARG A 56 -45.52 38.97 -2.31
N LEU A 57 -46.58 39.76 -2.20
CA LEU A 57 -46.59 41.21 -2.43
C LEU A 57 -45.56 41.87 -1.51
N THR A 58 -44.45 42.33 -2.08
CA THR A 58 -43.53 43.27 -1.43
C THR A 58 -44.01 44.69 -1.72
N SER A 59 -44.27 45.45 -0.66
CA SER A 59 -44.56 46.88 -0.71
C SER A 59 -43.47 47.65 -1.46
N LYS A 60 -43.89 48.50 -2.41
CA LYS A 60 -43.04 49.44 -3.16
C LYS A 60 -42.17 50.28 -2.21
N GLY A 61 -40.87 50.04 -2.23
CA GLY A 61 -39.85 51.01 -1.81
C GLY A 61 -39.20 51.57 -3.08
N LYS A 62 -39.17 52.91 -3.21
CA LYS A 62 -38.70 53.67 -4.37
C LYS A 62 -37.40 53.12 -4.97
N GLU A 63 -37.46 52.86 -6.26
CA GLU A 63 -36.32 52.47 -7.09
C GLU A 63 -35.50 53.69 -7.54
N ASN A 64 -34.19 53.44 -7.61
CA ASN A 64 -33.21 53.94 -8.59
C ASN A 64 -32.71 55.39 -8.51
N ASP A 65 -31.47 55.53 -8.03
CA ASP A 65 -30.49 56.37 -8.72
C ASP A 65 -29.10 55.68 -8.69
N GLY A 66 -28.47 55.53 -9.85
CA GLY A 66 -27.11 55.00 -10.02
C GLY A 66 -26.99 53.52 -10.43
N ASN A 67 -26.61 53.28 -11.69
CA ASN A 67 -26.20 51.98 -12.21
C ASN A 67 -25.02 51.39 -11.43
N GLN A 68 -25.29 50.40 -10.58
CA GLN A 68 -24.27 49.48 -10.08
C GLN A 68 -24.88 48.07 -9.98
N PHE A 69 -24.43 47.15 -10.84
CA PHE A 69 -24.73 45.73 -10.68
C PHE A 69 -24.07 45.24 -9.39
N VAL A 70 -24.81 45.27 -8.28
CA VAL A 70 -24.38 44.65 -7.03
C VAL A 70 -25.03 43.28 -6.96
N LEU A 71 -24.23 42.21 -7.04
CA LEU A 71 -24.63 40.88 -6.61
C LEU A 71 -24.98 40.96 -5.12
N ALA A 72 -26.26 41.21 -4.81
CA ALA A 72 -26.76 41.20 -3.46
C ALA A 72 -26.54 39.79 -2.88
N ARG A 73 -25.48 39.62 -2.08
CA ARG A 73 -25.37 38.45 -1.19
C ARG A 73 -26.64 38.44 -0.36
N ARG A 74 -27.48 37.40 -0.49
CA ARG A 74 -28.60 37.19 0.41
C ARG A 74 -28.07 37.31 1.84
N SER A 75 -28.49 38.35 2.56
CA SER A 75 -28.28 38.43 3.99
C SER A 75 -28.77 37.11 4.57
N ARG A 76 -27.88 36.38 5.26
CA ARG A 76 -28.26 35.17 5.99
C ARG A 76 -29.39 35.59 6.91
N ARG A 77 -30.62 35.15 6.60
CA ARG A 77 -31.80 35.38 7.44
C ARG A 77 -31.38 35.10 8.87
N LYS A 78 -31.52 36.10 9.75
CA LYS A 78 -31.37 35.92 11.19
C LYS A 78 -32.39 34.85 11.58
N ARG A 79 -31.92 33.63 11.77
CA ARG A 79 -32.77 32.46 12.04
C ARG A 79 -33.37 32.69 13.43
N GLU A 80 -34.69 32.69 13.51
CA GLU A 80 -35.42 32.80 14.78
C GLU A 80 -34.88 31.74 15.76
N SER A 81 -34.62 32.18 17.00
CA SER A 81 -34.05 31.40 18.09
C SER A 81 -35.05 30.32 18.50
N THR A 82 -34.95 29.17 17.85
CA THR A 82 -35.55 27.93 18.32
C THR A 82 -34.57 27.27 19.30
N PRO A 83 -35.06 26.54 20.32
CA PRO A 83 -34.23 25.95 21.39
C PRO A 83 -33.49 24.69 20.90
N TYR A 84 -33.06 24.66 19.64
CA TYR A 84 -32.30 23.56 19.06
C TYR A 84 -30.81 23.84 19.18
N ILE A 85 -30.05 22.83 19.61
CA ILE A 85 -28.59 22.87 19.67
C ILE A 85 -28.04 23.08 18.25
N ALA A 86 -27.41 24.23 18.01
CA ALA A 86 -26.84 24.58 16.72
C ALA A 86 -25.38 24.10 16.62
N TRP A 87 -25.16 23.01 15.89
CA TRP A 87 -23.84 22.45 15.58
C TRP A 87 -22.92 23.42 14.83
N ASP A 88 -23.49 24.43 14.16
CA ASP A 88 -22.73 25.45 13.43
C ASP A 88 -21.83 26.30 14.33
N HIS A 89 -22.11 26.36 15.64
CA HIS A 89 -21.30 27.10 16.61
C HIS A 89 -20.20 26.27 17.28
N LEU A 90 -20.18 24.95 17.07
CA LEU A 90 -19.14 24.10 17.64
C LEU A 90 -17.78 24.46 17.01
N PRO A 91 -16.69 24.68 17.76
CA PRO A 91 -15.36 24.97 17.23
C PRO A 91 -14.82 23.88 16.29
N ASP A 92 -13.92 24.25 15.37
CA ASP A 92 -13.34 23.32 14.39
C ASP A 92 -12.57 22.19 15.08
N GLU A 93 -11.88 22.46 16.18
CA GLU A 93 -11.08 21.50 16.94
C GLU A 93 -11.95 20.39 17.55
N LEU A 94 -13.15 20.76 18.04
CA LEU A 94 -14.11 19.80 18.58
C LEU A 94 -14.75 18.99 17.46
N LEU A 95 -15.05 19.59 16.31
CA LEU A 95 -15.50 18.86 15.13
C LEU A 95 -14.44 17.88 14.63
N LEU A 96 -13.17 18.28 14.55
CA LEU A 96 -12.06 17.40 14.19
C LEU A 96 -11.93 16.25 15.18
N ARG A 97 -12.09 16.52 16.49
CA ARG A 97 -12.09 15.48 17.51
C ARG A 97 -13.25 14.51 17.36
N ILE A 98 -14.43 14.97 16.95
CA ILE A 98 -15.57 14.09 16.63
C ILE A 98 -15.23 13.24 15.38
N LEU A 99 -14.79 13.88 14.30
CA LEU A 99 -14.42 13.25 13.03
C LEU A 99 -13.26 12.25 13.18
N PHE A 100 -12.41 12.42 14.20
CA PHE A 100 -11.34 11.48 14.53
C PHE A 100 -11.84 10.08 14.89
N TYR A 101 -13.04 9.96 15.46
CA TYR A 101 -13.64 8.67 15.83
C TYR A 101 -14.48 8.05 14.70
N VAL A 102 -14.60 8.73 13.57
CA VAL A 102 -15.42 8.31 12.44
C VAL A 102 -14.62 7.40 11.50
N SER A 103 -15.29 6.40 10.92
CA SER A 103 -14.70 5.48 9.94
C SER A 103 -14.32 6.21 8.64
N LEU A 104 -13.46 5.63 7.80
CA LEU A 104 -13.11 6.24 6.51
C LEU A 104 -14.34 6.48 5.63
N GLN A 105 -15.24 5.50 5.55
CA GLN A 105 -16.47 5.61 4.75
C GLN A 105 -17.39 6.70 5.26
N ASP A 106 -17.59 6.76 6.58
CA ASP A 106 -18.47 7.76 7.18
C ASP A 106 -17.85 9.15 7.15
N LEU A 107 -16.51 9.26 7.24
CA LEU A 107 -15.79 10.52 7.10
C LEU A 107 -15.99 11.09 5.69
N LEU A 108 -15.93 10.23 4.67
CA LEU A 108 -16.22 10.61 3.29
C LEU A 108 -17.69 11.00 3.10
N ARG A 109 -18.64 10.29 3.72
CA ARG A 109 -20.07 10.67 3.71
C ARG A 109 -20.30 12.02 4.41
N MET A 110 -19.68 12.24 5.57
CA MET A 110 -19.78 13.49 6.32
C MET A 110 -19.20 14.69 5.55
N SER A 111 -18.24 14.45 4.64
CA SER A 111 -17.68 15.48 3.79
C SER A 111 -18.69 16.09 2.79
N THR A 112 -19.85 15.46 2.57
CA THR A 112 -20.88 15.96 1.64
C THR A 112 -21.94 16.84 2.31
N VAL A 113 -21.93 16.93 3.65
CA VAL A 113 -22.96 17.63 4.43
C VAL A 113 -22.95 19.15 4.17
N CYS A 114 -21.79 19.79 4.33
CA CYS A 114 -21.63 21.22 4.05
C CYS A 114 -20.15 21.56 3.76
N GLN A 115 -19.88 22.77 3.25
CA GLN A 115 -18.52 23.21 2.91
C GLN A 115 -17.55 23.16 4.10
N ARG A 116 -18.03 23.47 5.32
CA ARG A 116 -17.21 23.42 6.54
C ARG A 116 -16.81 21.99 6.87
N TRP A 117 -17.77 21.06 6.85
CA TRP A 117 -17.53 19.64 7.12
C TRP A 117 -16.66 19.02 6.04
N ARG A 118 -16.83 19.41 4.78
CA ARG A 118 -15.94 19.00 3.68
C ARG A 118 -14.49 19.39 3.95
N ARG A 119 -14.24 20.62 4.39
CA ARG A 119 -12.90 21.10 4.72
C ARG A 119 -12.30 20.32 5.88
N LEU A 120 -13.05 20.15 6.97
CA LEU A 120 -12.57 19.46 8.17
C LEU A 120 -12.40 17.95 7.98
N ALA A 121 -13.27 17.30 7.20
CA ALA A 121 -13.15 15.88 6.91
C ALA A 121 -11.90 15.54 6.07
N LEU A 122 -11.34 16.51 5.35
CA LEU A 122 -10.13 16.40 4.55
C LEU A 122 -8.90 17.00 5.26
N ASP A 123 -9.03 17.34 6.54
CA ASP A 123 -7.95 17.95 7.33
C ASP A 123 -6.80 16.97 7.58
N GLU A 124 -5.57 17.46 7.48
CA GLU A 124 -4.34 16.67 7.62
C GLU A 124 -4.24 15.90 8.94
N SER A 125 -4.82 16.42 10.03
CA SER A 125 -4.84 15.75 11.34
C SER A 125 -5.58 14.41 11.31
N LEU A 126 -6.51 14.23 10.38
CA LEU A 126 -7.29 13.02 10.24
C LEU A 126 -6.56 11.98 9.37
N TRP A 127 -5.83 12.40 8.33
CA TRP A 127 -5.32 11.48 7.31
C TRP A 127 -3.92 10.94 7.56
N HIS A 128 -3.45 10.99 8.82
CA HIS A 128 -2.10 10.56 9.20
C HIS A 128 -1.75 9.13 8.74
N SER A 129 -2.70 8.18 8.89
CA SER A 129 -2.52 6.79 8.47
C SER A 129 -3.77 6.24 7.80
N VAL A 130 -3.58 5.66 6.61
CA VAL A 130 -4.64 5.18 5.73
C VAL A 130 -4.33 3.78 5.25
N ASP A 131 -5.31 2.90 5.38
CA ASP A 131 -5.32 1.54 4.84
C ASP A 131 -6.40 1.41 3.78
N LEU A 132 -5.96 1.18 2.53
CA LEU A 132 -6.80 1.04 1.35
C LEU A 132 -6.93 -0.42 0.90
N GLU A 133 -6.39 -1.39 1.64
CA GLU A 133 -6.49 -2.80 1.26
C GLU A 133 -7.94 -3.22 0.94
N GLY A 134 -8.12 -3.94 -0.16
CA GLY A 134 -9.42 -4.46 -0.59
C GLY A 134 -10.31 -3.47 -1.33
N LEU A 135 -9.85 -2.24 -1.58
CA LEU A 135 -10.57 -1.27 -2.39
C LEU A 135 -10.46 -1.59 -3.89
N THR A 136 -11.60 -1.60 -4.60
CA THR A 136 -11.68 -1.93 -6.03
C THR A 136 -11.22 -0.79 -6.94
N HIS A 137 -11.63 0.45 -6.66
CA HIS A 137 -11.30 1.63 -7.47
C HIS A 137 -10.08 2.37 -6.91
N MET A 138 -8.91 1.76 -7.01
CA MET A 138 -7.70 2.24 -6.32
C MET A 138 -7.17 3.56 -6.86
N GLY A 139 -7.06 3.74 -8.18
CA GLY A 139 -6.39 4.91 -8.79
C GLY A 139 -6.89 6.27 -8.26
N PRO A 140 -8.19 6.59 -8.36
CA PRO A 140 -8.70 7.87 -7.86
C PRO A 140 -8.65 8.00 -6.34
N ALA A 141 -8.79 6.89 -5.61
CA ALA A 141 -8.69 6.89 -4.15
C ALA A 141 -7.26 7.19 -3.69
N LEU A 142 -6.27 6.52 -4.29
CA LEU A 142 -4.86 6.77 -4.07
C LEU A 142 -4.51 8.22 -4.42
N GLN A 143 -4.94 8.72 -5.59
CA GLN A 143 -4.72 10.12 -5.97
C GLN A 143 -5.28 11.12 -4.95
N ARG A 144 -6.42 10.81 -4.32
CA ARG A 144 -7.00 11.65 -3.26
C ARG A 144 -6.19 11.57 -1.97
N VAL A 145 -5.81 10.37 -1.54
CA VAL A 145 -5.04 10.13 -0.31
C VAL A 145 -3.64 10.73 -0.38
N LEU A 146 -3.00 10.69 -1.55
CA LEU A 146 -1.71 11.36 -1.76
C LEU A 146 -1.80 12.89 -1.55
N LYS A 147 -2.99 13.50 -1.69
CA LYS A 147 -3.22 14.93 -1.44
C LYS A 147 -3.49 15.28 0.03
N THR A 148 -3.74 14.30 0.90
CA THR A 148 -4.13 14.54 2.31
C THR A 148 -2.95 14.54 3.29
N ARG A 149 -1.71 14.79 2.82
CA ARG A 149 -0.46 14.76 3.63
C ARG A 149 -0.31 13.49 4.47
N VAL A 150 -0.77 12.36 3.94
CA VAL A 150 -0.68 11.05 4.58
C VAL A 150 0.80 10.73 4.91
N ARG A 151 1.05 10.20 6.11
CA ARG A 151 2.39 9.77 6.53
C ARG A 151 2.56 8.25 6.43
N MET A 152 1.48 7.50 6.62
CA MET A 152 1.48 6.05 6.56
C MET A 152 0.39 5.56 5.59
N LEU A 153 0.81 4.93 4.50
CA LEU A 153 -0.08 4.44 3.45
C LEU A 153 0.10 2.93 3.28
N ARG A 154 -0.98 2.19 3.51
CA ARG A 154 -1.04 0.75 3.25
C ARG A 154 -1.98 0.47 2.10
N CYS A 155 -1.44 -0.12 1.04
CA CYS A 155 -2.16 -0.43 -0.20
C CYS A 155 -1.56 -1.66 -0.91
N PRO A 156 -1.40 -2.81 -0.23
CA PRO A 156 -0.92 -4.03 -0.87
C PRO A 156 -1.99 -4.65 -1.78
N ARG A 157 -1.56 -5.49 -2.73
CA ARG A 157 -2.44 -6.28 -3.63
C ARG A 157 -3.49 -5.42 -4.35
N SER A 158 -3.10 -4.21 -4.71
CA SER A 158 -3.98 -3.25 -5.35
C SER A 158 -3.86 -3.29 -6.87
N PHE A 159 -4.93 -2.96 -7.58
CA PHE A 159 -4.88 -2.78 -9.04
C PHE A 159 -5.13 -1.30 -9.35
N VAL A 160 -4.14 -0.65 -9.96
CA VAL A 160 -4.20 0.74 -10.40
C VAL A 160 -4.03 0.74 -11.92
N GLU A 161 -5.12 0.93 -12.66
CA GLU A 161 -5.06 0.95 -14.14
C GLU A 161 -4.29 2.17 -14.65
N GLU A 162 -4.66 3.36 -14.18
CA GLU A 162 -3.99 4.62 -14.46
C GLU A 162 -4.03 5.53 -13.24
N LEU A 163 -2.93 6.23 -12.99
CA LEU A 163 -2.87 7.28 -11.98
C LEU A 163 -2.03 8.45 -12.49
N HIS A 164 -2.69 9.59 -12.68
CA HIS A 164 -2.04 10.86 -12.98
C HIS A 164 -1.95 11.71 -11.72
N PHE A 165 -0.83 11.60 -11.01
CA PHE A 165 -0.56 12.49 -9.89
C PHE A 165 -0.09 13.85 -10.43
N THR A 166 -0.94 14.87 -10.30
CA THR A 166 -0.66 16.25 -10.71
C THR A 166 -0.15 17.13 -9.57
N GLY A 167 0.17 16.53 -8.42
CA GLY A 167 0.74 17.27 -7.29
C GLY A 167 2.18 17.64 -7.59
N THR A 168 2.54 18.90 -7.34
CA THR A 168 3.91 19.41 -7.51
C THR A 168 4.67 19.52 -6.19
N GLY A 169 3.97 19.31 -5.07
CA GLY A 169 4.54 19.43 -3.72
C GLY A 169 5.13 18.12 -3.19
N PRO A 170 6.02 18.20 -2.18
CA PRO A 170 6.58 17.02 -1.53
C PRO A 170 5.52 16.24 -0.78
N LEU A 171 5.56 14.91 -0.91
CA LEU A 171 4.75 13.99 -0.12
C LEU A 171 5.40 13.77 1.24
N GLN A 172 4.59 13.76 2.31
CA GLN A 172 5.04 13.55 3.69
C GLN A 172 5.04 12.06 4.09
N ILE A 173 5.05 11.17 3.11
CA ILE A 173 4.94 9.73 3.33
C ILE A 173 6.26 9.23 3.90
N VAL A 174 6.15 8.54 5.04
CA VAL A 174 7.26 7.93 5.77
C VAL A 174 7.20 6.41 5.68
N VAL A 175 5.99 5.86 5.68
CA VAL A 175 5.74 4.41 5.67
C VAL A 175 4.80 4.10 4.52
N MET A 176 5.24 3.25 3.59
CA MET A 176 4.46 2.91 2.39
C MET A 176 4.57 1.42 2.07
N ASP A 177 3.41 0.78 1.91
CA ASP A 177 3.31 -0.60 1.42
C ASP A 177 2.44 -0.63 0.15
N LEU A 178 3.08 -0.95 -0.97
CA LEU A 178 2.45 -1.21 -2.27
C LEU A 178 2.67 -2.66 -2.74
N SER A 179 3.09 -3.55 -1.84
CA SER A 179 3.49 -4.92 -2.15
C SER A 179 2.45 -5.71 -2.94
N SER A 180 2.91 -6.48 -3.92
CA SER A 180 2.10 -7.33 -4.80
C SER A 180 0.95 -6.61 -5.51
N SER A 181 1.08 -5.31 -5.72
CA SER A 181 0.12 -4.53 -6.51
C SER A 181 0.42 -4.61 -7.99
N ILE A 182 -0.51 -4.14 -8.83
CA ILE A 182 -0.34 -3.94 -10.26
C ILE A 182 -0.50 -2.44 -10.47
N ILE A 183 0.63 -1.75 -10.62
CA ILE A 183 0.71 -0.31 -10.81
C ILE A 183 1.64 -0.06 -11.99
N PRO A 184 1.21 0.66 -13.04
CA PRO A 184 2.08 1.04 -14.15
C PRO A 184 3.30 1.79 -13.63
N THR A 185 4.48 1.48 -14.17
CA THR A 185 5.75 2.11 -13.76
C THR A 185 5.69 3.64 -13.86
N SER A 186 5.07 4.19 -14.91
CA SER A 186 4.86 5.64 -15.08
C SER A 186 3.96 6.25 -13.99
N SER A 187 2.95 5.51 -13.54
CA SER A 187 2.08 5.93 -12.44
C SER A 187 2.85 5.96 -11.12
N LEU A 188 3.67 4.94 -10.85
CA LEU A 188 4.52 4.86 -9.66
C LEU A 188 5.58 5.99 -9.64
N GLU A 189 6.25 6.21 -10.77
CA GLU A 189 7.20 7.33 -10.96
C GLU A 189 6.57 8.68 -10.63
N SER A 190 5.32 8.91 -11.06
CA SER A 190 4.65 10.21 -10.92
C SER A 190 4.53 10.70 -9.47
N PHE A 191 4.48 9.79 -8.49
CA PHE A 191 4.39 10.18 -7.08
C PHE A 191 5.60 9.78 -6.23
N ILE A 192 6.31 8.69 -6.53
CA ILE A 192 7.53 8.31 -5.77
C ILE A 192 8.60 9.39 -5.89
N CYS A 193 8.70 10.09 -7.03
CA CYS A 193 9.65 11.18 -7.20
C CYS A 193 9.42 12.37 -6.23
N HIS A 194 8.25 12.46 -5.60
CA HIS A 194 7.89 13.46 -4.60
C HIS A 194 8.12 13.00 -3.14
N CYS A 195 8.50 11.74 -2.94
CA CYS A 195 8.80 11.20 -1.61
C CYS A 195 10.26 11.48 -1.23
N ARG A 196 10.47 12.13 -0.07
CA ARG A 196 11.80 12.51 0.46
C ARG A 196 12.00 12.17 1.94
N GLN A 197 11.02 11.50 2.55
CA GLN A 197 10.97 11.20 3.97
C GLN A 197 10.71 9.71 4.25
N LEU A 198 10.89 8.85 3.24
CA LEU A 198 10.61 7.42 3.40
C LEU A 198 11.60 6.81 4.40
N GLU A 199 11.06 6.08 5.36
CA GLU A 199 11.80 5.27 6.33
C GLU A 199 11.50 3.77 6.12
N TYR A 200 10.28 3.44 5.71
CA TYR A 200 9.83 2.06 5.51
C TYR A 200 9.09 1.95 4.19
N LEU A 201 9.60 1.13 3.27
CA LEU A 201 9.04 0.98 1.94
C LEU A 201 9.00 -0.48 1.51
N SER A 202 7.86 -0.91 0.98
CA SER A 202 7.76 -2.15 0.22
C SER A 202 7.13 -1.90 -1.15
N LEU A 203 7.88 -2.26 -2.18
CA LEU A 203 7.49 -2.27 -3.59
C LEU A 203 7.50 -3.70 -4.16
N GLU A 204 7.47 -4.71 -3.28
CA GLU A 204 7.62 -6.11 -3.65
C GLU A 204 6.74 -6.52 -4.84
N GLY A 205 7.34 -7.21 -5.81
CA GLY A 205 6.67 -7.73 -6.99
C GLY A 205 6.29 -6.68 -8.05
N LEU A 206 6.72 -5.43 -7.90
CA LEU A 206 6.46 -4.37 -8.88
C LEU A 206 7.57 -4.29 -9.94
N GLN A 207 7.18 -3.96 -11.17
CA GLN A 207 8.11 -3.52 -12.21
C GLN A 207 8.48 -2.05 -11.98
N LEU A 208 9.77 -1.80 -11.81
CA LEU A 208 10.33 -0.48 -11.50
C LEU A 208 11.05 0.11 -12.71
N SER A 209 11.89 1.11 -12.48
CA SER A 209 12.75 1.78 -13.44
C SER A 209 13.93 2.43 -12.74
N ASP A 210 14.96 2.78 -13.49
CA ASP A 210 16.10 3.55 -12.98
C ASP A 210 15.66 4.90 -12.39
N ALA A 211 14.62 5.53 -12.94
CA ALA A 211 14.06 6.77 -12.43
C ALA A 211 13.39 6.60 -11.05
N ILE A 212 12.74 5.46 -10.80
CA ILE A 212 12.21 5.12 -9.48
C ILE A 212 13.35 4.92 -8.50
N ILE A 213 14.35 4.10 -8.83
CA ILE A 213 15.49 3.83 -7.95
C ILE A 213 16.27 5.12 -7.63
N GLY A 214 16.53 5.95 -8.64
CA GLY A 214 17.14 7.28 -8.45
C GLY A 214 16.25 8.29 -7.71
N SER A 215 14.94 8.04 -7.59
CA SER A 215 14.07 8.79 -6.69
C SER A 215 14.16 8.27 -5.26
N LEU A 216 14.34 6.97 -5.06
CA LEU A 216 14.52 6.34 -3.75
C LEU A 216 15.86 6.75 -3.11
N SER A 217 16.94 6.93 -3.88
CA SER A 217 18.24 7.40 -3.39
C SER A 217 18.17 8.73 -2.62
N LYS A 218 17.13 9.53 -2.86
CA LYS A 218 16.87 10.80 -2.19
C LYS A 218 16.21 10.65 -0.80
N ASN A 219 16.23 9.45 -0.22
CA ASN A 219 15.70 9.13 1.11
C ASN A 219 16.82 8.55 2.00
N PRO A 220 17.76 9.37 2.50
CA PRO A 220 18.91 8.89 3.29
C PRO A 220 18.53 8.25 4.64
N ASN A 221 17.31 8.50 5.12
CA ASN A 221 16.74 7.96 6.34
C ASN A 221 15.98 6.64 6.13
N LEU A 222 16.06 6.03 4.94
CA LEU A 222 15.40 4.77 4.66
C LEU A 222 16.00 3.66 5.55
N LEU A 223 15.17 3.10 6.44
CA LEU A 223 15.55 2.09 7.43
C LEU A 223 15.26 0.68 6.91
N GLN A 224 14.11 0.49 6.27
CA GLN A 224 13.68 -0.81 5.77
C GLN A 224 13.17 -0.72 4.34
N LEU A 225 13.75 -1.53 3.45
CA LEU A 225 13.39 -1.57 2.05
C LEU A 225 13.16 -3.01 1.59
N ASN A 226 11.99 -3.26 1.03
CA ASN A 226 11.64 -4.52 0.39
C ASN A 226 11.34 -4.32 -1.10
N LEU A 227 12.28 -4.75 -1.93
CA LEU A 227 12.22 -4.81 -3.39
C LEU A 227 12.13 -6.26 -3.89
N SER A 228 11.78 -7.23 -3.03
CA SER A 228 11.73 -8.63 -3.44
C SER A 228 10.85 -8.82 -4.68
N GLY A 229 11.31 -9.62 -5.65
CA GLY A 229 10.57 -9.88 -6.88
C GLY A 229 10.42 -8.67 -7.82
N CYS A 230 11.12 -7.56 -7.58
CA CYS A 230 11.11 -6.42 -8.49
C CYS A 230 12.01 -6.65 -9.72
N SER A 231 11.73 -5.90 -10.78
CA SER A 231 12.49 -5.95 -12.04
C SER A 231 12.51 -4.58 -12.73
N GLY A 232 13.26 -4.44 -13.82
CA GLY A 232 13.21 -3.28 -14.71
C GLY A 232 14.16 -2.12 -14.37
N PHE A 233 15.16 -2.34 -13.53
CA PHE A 233 16.18 -1.34 -13.18
C PHE A 233 17.58 -1.94 -13.27
N SER A 234 18.57 -1.09 -13.53
CA SER A 234 19.98 -1.44 -13.74
C SER A 234 20.81 -1.42 -12.45
N ALA A 235 22.01 -1.99 -12.51
CA ALA A 235 22.90 -2.18 -11.36
C ALA A 235 23.44 -0.85 -10.80
N LEU A 236 23.76 0.11 -11.66
CA LEU A 236 24.37 1.38 -11.26
C LEU A 236 23.41 2.26 -10.41
N PRO A 237 22.16 2.54 -10.82
CA PRO A 237 21.22 3.27 -9.97
C PRO A 237 20.94 2.57 -8.64
N LEU A 238 20.95 1.23 -8.63
CA LEU A 238 20.83 0.44 -7.40
C LEU A 238 22.02 0.70 -6.47
N ALA A 239 23.25 0.68 -6.98
CA ALA A 239 24.45 1.02 -6.23
C ALA A 239 24.34 2.42 -5.61
N ASP A 240 24.07 3.44 -6.45
CA ASP A 240 23.92 4.84 -6.02
C ASP A 240 22.87 5.01 -4.92
N MET A 241 21.75 4.27 -5.02
CA MET A 241 20.69 4.29 -4.03
C MET A 241 21.11 3.67 -2.70
N LEU A 242 21.81 2.52 -2.74
CA LEU A 242 22.31 1.85 -1.54
C LEU A 242 23.39 2.68 -0.83
N GLU A 243 24.28 3.33 -1.58
CA GLU A 243 25.29 4.25 -1.03
C GLU A 243 24.65 5.48 -0.37
N SER A 244 23.57 6.01 -0.97
CA SER A 244 22.85 7.17 -0.44
C SER A 244 22.03 6.83 0.82
N CYS A 245 21.46 5.62 0.90
CA CYS A 245 20.63 5.17 2.01
C CYS A 245 21.46 4.65 3.20
N THR A 246 22.28 5.52 3.76
CA THR A 246 23.26 5.18 4.82
C THR A 246 22.63 4.65 6.12
N SER A 247 21.36 4.99 6.40
CA SER A 247 20.65 4.56 7.61
C SER A 247 20.07 3.15 7.54
N MET A 248 20.16 2.47 6.39
CA MET A 248 19.47 1.20 6.13
C MET A 248 19.85 0.09 7.13
N GLU A 249 18.83 -0.55 7.69
CA GLU A 249 18.97 -1.64 8.68
C GLU A 249 18.43 -2.96 8.15
N GLN A 250 17.36 -2.94 7.34
CA GLN A 250 16.79 -4.13 6.73
C GLN A 250 16.62 -3.97 5.23
N LEU A 251 17.13 -4.93 4.48
CA LEU A 251 17.07 -4.93 3.03
C LEU A 251 16.62 -6.29 2.52
N ASN A 252 15.58 -6.29 1.69
CA ASN A 252 15.12 -7.47 1.01
C ASN A 252 15.10 -7.22 -0.50
N ILE A 253 15.99 -7.88 -1.23
CA ILE A 253 16.06 -7.82 -2.70
C ILE A 253 15.89 -9.24 -3.28
N ALA A 254 15.35 -10.17 -2.51
CA ALA A 254 15.23 -11.56 -2.92
C ALA A 254 14.43 -11.73 -4.22
N TRP A 255 14.85 -12.67 -5.07
CA TRP A 255 14.13 -13.05 -6.29
C TRP A 255 13.91 -11.92 -7.32
N CYS A 256 14.77 -10.91 -7.33
CA CYS A 256 14.81 -9.95 -8.44
C CYS A 256 15.47 -10.55 -9.68
N ASP A 257 15.13 -10.02 -10.86
CA ASP A 257 15.75 -10.40 -12.14
C ASP A 257 17.14 -9.76 -12.28
N PHE A 258 18.08 -10.19 -11.44
CA PHE A 258 19.39 -9.58 -11.26
C PHE A 258 20.50 -10.38 -11.95
N SER A 259 21.36 -9.67 -12.67
CA SER A 259 22.64 -10.19 -13.16
C SER A 259 23.73 -10.18 -12.09
N ASN A 260 24.89 -10.78 -12.38
CA ASN A 260 26.08 -10.72 -11.51
C ASN A 260 26.52 -9.28 -11.18
N GLU A 261 26.35 -8.35 -12.12
CA GLU A 261 26.68 -6.94 -11.92
C GLU A 261 25.79 -6.29 -10.84
N HIS A 262 24.51 -6.67 -10.79
CA HIS A 262 23.60 -6.19 -9.74
C HIS A 262 24.02 -6.71 -8.38
N LEU A 263 24.36 -8.00 -8.27
CA LEU A 263 24.78 -8.59 -6.99
C LEU A 263 26.08 -7.99 -6.50
N LYS A 264 27.05 -7.82 -7.39
CA LYS A 264 28.30 -7.13 -7.09
C LYS A 264 28.04 -5.71 -6.57
N SER A 265 27.19 -4.96 -7.27
CA SER A 265 26.77 -3.62 -6.84
C SER A 265 26.13 -3.63 -5.46
N VAL A 266 25.27 -4.61 -5.16
CA VAL A 266 24.63 -4.73 -3.84
C VAL A 266 25.65 -4.99 -2.75
N VAL A 267 26.52 -6.00 -2.90
CA VAL A 267 27.49 -6.37 -1.85
C VAL A 267 28.56 -5.30 -1.63
N GLU A 268 28.91 -4.52 -2.67
CA GLU A 268 29.87 -3.41 -2.61
C GLU A 268 29.27 -2.10 -2.08
N SER A 269 27.94 -1.90 -2.20
CA SER A 269 27.30 -0.61 -1.91
C SER A 269 26.42 -0.62 -0.65
N VAL A 270 25.91 -1.79 -0.23
CA VAL A 270 25.01 -1.88 0.93
C VAL A 270 25.63 -1.29 2.20
N SER A 271 24.83 -0.60 3.02
CA SER A 271 25.28 0.04 4.26
C SER A 271 25.84 -0.98 5.25
N SER A 272 26.94 -0.62 5.93
CA SER A 272 27.54 -1.43 7.00
C SER A 272 26.66 -1.52 8.25
N ARG A 273 25.60 -0.69 8.35
CA ARG A 273 24.58 -0.73 9.41
C ARG A 273 23.53 -1.82 9.21
N VAL A 274 23.50 -2.49 8.06
CA VAL A 274 22.51 -3.53 7.78
C VAL A 274 22.64 -4.68 8.77
N THR A 275 21.52 -5.02 9.39
CA THR A 275 21.40 -6.12 10.36
C THR A 275 20.58 -7.28 9.81
N HIS A 276 19.66 -7.02 8.87
CA HIS A 276 18.82 -8.04 8.26
C HIS A 276 18.88 -7.93 6.74
N LEU A 277 19.38 -8.97 6.07
CA LEU A 277 19.57 -8.97 4.62
C LEU A 277 19.02 -10.24 3.99
N ASN A 278 18.21 -10.06 2.94
CA ASN A 278 17.75 -11.14 2.08
C ASN A 278 18.34 -11.02 0.67
N LEU A 279 19.21 -11.96 0.31
CA LEU A 279 19.79 -12.14 -1.03
C LEU A 279 19.45 -13.53 -1.59
N SER A 280 18.27 -14.07 -1.28
CA SER A 280 17.85 -15.36 -1.80
C SER A 280 17.37 -15.31 -3.26
N GLY A 281 17.45 -16.45 -3.94
CA GLY A 281 16.82 -16.66 -5.26
C GLY A 281 17.74 -16.46 -6.47
N TYR A 282 19.03 -16.16 -6.26
CA TYR A 282 19.94 -15.83 -7.36
C TYR A 282 20.72 -17.02 -7.94
N ARG A 283 20.57 -18.23 -7.38
CA ARG A 283 21.14 -19.48 -7.90
C ARG A 283 22.62 -19.38 -8.21
N GLU A 284 22.97 -19.35 -9.49
CA GLU A 284 24.34 -19.33 -10.01
C GLU A 284 24.95 -17.93 -10.04
N ASN A 285 24.15 -16.88 -9.84
CA ASN A 285 24.65 -15.51 -9.90
C ASN A 285 25.32 -15.07 -8.60
N LEU A 286 24.94 -15.66 -7.45
CA LEU A 286 25.56 -15.34 -6.16
C LEU A 286 26.73 -16.29 -5.89
N THR A 287 27.95 -15.75 -5.86
CA THR A 287 29.18 -16.51 -5.64
C THR A 287 29.69 -16.40 -4.20
N LEU A 288 30.65 -17.26 -3.84
CA LEU A 288 31.32 -17.18 -2.54
C LEU A 288 32.13 -15.87 -2.38
N ASP A 289 32.67 -15.32 -3.47
CA ASP A 289 33.44 -14.06 -3.40
C ASP A 289 32.54 -12.86 -3.09
N ASP A 290 31.31 -12.85 -3.61
CA ASP A 290 30.30 -11.85 -3.24
C ASP A 290 29.98 -11.91 -1.74
N VAL A 291 29.83 -13.13 -1.20
CA VAL A 291 29.61 -13.35 0.24
C VAL A 291 30.81 -12.88 1.07
N LYS A 292 32.05 -13.10 0.61
CA LYS A 292 33.26 -12.59 1.30
C LYS A 292 33.25 -11.07 1.37
N VAL A 293 32.96 -10.39 0.26
CA VAL A 293 32.86 -8.92 0.22
C VAL A 293 31.77 -8.42 1.17
N LEU A 294 30.58 -9.01 1.09
CA LEU A 294 29.44 -8.67 1.94
C LEU A 294 29.78 -8.78 3.43
N VAL A 295 30.29 -9.94 3.86
CA VAL A 295 30.58 -10.20 5.28
C VAL A 295 31.68 -9.29 5.81
N THR A 296 32.67 -8.94 4.97
CA THR A 296 33.75 -8.02 5.33
C THR A 296 33.22 -6.60 5.57
N ARG A 297 32.28 -6.14 4.73
CA ARG A 297 31.73 -4.79 4.80
C ARG A 297 30.60 -4.63 5.82
N CYS A 298 29.83 -5.69 6.08
CA CYS A 298 28.63 -5.68 6.91
C CYS A 298 28.75 -6.64 8.11
N PRO A 299 29.65 -6.36 9.07
CA PRO A 299 29.89 -7.26 10.21
C PRO A 299 28.73 -7.31 11.22
N LEU A 300 27.76 -6.38 11.13
CA LEU A 300 26.62 -6.25 12.03
C LEU A 300 25.42 -7.12 11.64
N ILE A 301 25.51 -7.91 10.56
CA ILE A 301 24.42 -8.77 10.12
C ILE A 301 24.05 -9.79 11.21
N GLN A 302 22.77 -9.79 11.57
CA GLN A 302 22.12 -10.68 12.54
C GLN A 302 21.22 -11.70 11.85
N THR A 303 20.54 -11.31 10.78
CA THR A 303 19.71 -12.21 9.98
C THR A 303 20.18 -12.17 8.53
N LEU A 304 20.59 -13.32 8.00
CA LEU A 304 21.06 -13.46 6.64
C LEU A 304 20.32 -14.59 5.93
N ASP A 305 19.68 -14.27 4.82
CA ASP A 305 19.01 -15.24 3.97
C ASP A 305 19.72 -15.32 2.61
N LEU A 306 20.38 -16.46 2.39
CA LEU A 306 21.09 -16.83 1.15
C LEU A 306 20.42 -18.05 0.50
N SER A 307 19.14 -18.29 0.77
CA SER A 307 18.42 -19.43 0.20
C SER A 307 18.48 -19.43 -1.33
N ASP A 308 18.43 -20.62 -1.92
CA ASP A 308 18.48 -20.81 -3.37
C ASP A 308 19.77 -20.26 -4.02
N SER A 309 20.87 -20.21 -3.26
CA SER A 309 22.21 -19.89 -3.79
C SER A 309 22.94 -21.19 -4.08
N THR A 310 22.82 -21.68 -5.31
CA THR A 310 23.22 -23.05 -5.67
C THR A 310 24.72 -23.25 -5.63
N LEU A 311 25.53 -22.20 -5.86
CA LEU A 311 26.99 -22.28 -5.83
C LEU A 311 27.60 -22.30 -4.43
N LEU A 312 26.82 -22.00 -3.39
CA LEU A 312 27.35 -22.00 -2.02
C LEU A 312 27.51 -23.43 -1.51
N MET A 313 28.70 -23.72 -0.98
CA MET A 313 29.06 -24.99 -0.37
C MET A 313 29.47 -24.80 1.10
N ALA A 314 29.93 -25.86 1.75
CA ALA A 314 30.35 -25.84 3.16
C ALA A 314 31.56 -24.91 3.43
N ASP A 315 32.34 -24.57 2.42
CA ASP A 315 33.44 -23.60 2.47
C ASP A 315 32.98 -22.15 2.70
N SER A 316 31.67 -21.89 2.58
CA SER A 316 31.07 -20.62 2.97
C SER A 316 31.01 -20.40 4.49
N PHE A 317 31.00 -21.47 5.31
CA PHE A 317 30.85 -21.34 6.76
C PHE A 317 32.02 -20.62 7.45
N PRO A 318 33.30 -20.90 7.10
CA PRO A 318 34.42 -20.10 7.58
C PRO A 318 34.31 -18.61 7.26
N VAL A 319 33.78 -18.26 6.07
CA VAL A 319 33.56 -16.87 5.67
C VAL A 319 32.47 -16.24 6.53
N LEU A 320 31.30 -16.90 6.61
CA LEU A 320 30.15 -16.44 7.38
C LEU A 320 30.44 -16.32 8.89
N LYS A 321 31.35 -17.13 9.44
CA LYS A 321 31.77 -17.10 10.86
C LYS A 321 32.32 -15.73 11.31
N GLN A 322 32.69 -14.85 10.37
CA GLN A 322 33.06 -13.48 10.69
C GLN A 322 31.88 -12.65 11.22
N LEU A 323 30.63 -13.01 10.88
CA LEU A 323 29.41 -12.41 11.43
C LEU A 323 29.18 -12.89 12.87
N LYS A 324 29.84 -12.24 13.83
CA LYS A 324 29.79 -12.62 15.24
C LYS A 324 28.40 -12.48 15.88
N GLY A 325 27.58 -11.60 15.31
CA GLY A 325 26.21 -11.34 15.76
C GLY A 325 25.13 -12.17 15.05
N LEU A 326 25.48 -13.18 14.25
CA LEU A 326 24.51 -13.92 13.45
C LEU A 326 23.55 -14.74 14.34
N LEU A 327 22.27 -14.36 14.29
CA LEU A 327 21.16 -14.96 15.05
C LEU A 327 20.29 -15.87 14.18
N HIS A 328 20.15 -15.56 12.89
CA HIS A 328 19.32 -16.32 11.96
C HIS A 328 20.03 -16.45 10.62
N LEU A 329 20.25 -17.69 10.18
CA LEU A 329 20.82 -18.02 8.88
C LEU A 329 19.82 -18.88 8.08
N SER A 330 19.54 -18.49 6.84
CA SER A 330 18.78 -19.31 5.91
C SER A 330 19.65 -19.69 4.71
N LEU A 331 19.75 -21.00 4.48
CA LEU A 331 20.47 -21.66 3.39
C LEU A 331 19.55 -22.67 2.68
N SER A 332 18.25 -22.43 2.72
CA SER A 332 17.27 -23.33 2.14
C SER A 332 17.57 -23.53 0.66
N ARG A 333 17.49 -24.78 0.17
CA ARG A 333 17.74 -25.15 -1.24
C ARG A 333 19.15 -24.81 -1.76
N CYS A 334 20.15 -24.64 -0.89
CA CYS A 334 21.57 -24.66 -1.27
C CYS A 334 22.04 -26.12 -1.42
N TYR A 335 21.73 -26.74 -2.57
CA TYR A 335 21.82 -28.19 -2.77
C TYR A 335 23.23 -28.81 -2.65
N HIS A 336 24.29 -28.00 -2.74
CA HIS A 336 25.67 -28.48 -2.58
C HIS A 336 26.16 -28.48 -1.12
N ILE A 337 25.32 -28.08 -0.16
CA ILE A 337 25.63 -28.19 1.27
C ILE A 337 25.13 -29.53 1.79
N HIS A 338 26.06 -30.42 2.15
CA HIS A 338 25.74 -31.72 2.72
C HIS A 338 25.42 -31.65 4.22
N LEU A 339 24.59 -32.59 4.70
CA LEU A 339 24.18 -32.69 6.11
C LEU A 339 25.35 -32.70 7.09
N ALA A 340 26.43 -33.40 6.77
CA ALA A 340 27.62 -33.50 7.63
C ALA A 340 28.29 -32.14 7.89
N ALA A 341 28.12 -31.15 7.01
CA ALA A 341 28.64 -29.81 7.23
C ALA A 341 27.74 -28.99 8.17
N LEU A 342 26.48 -29.39 8.36
CA LEU A 342 25.50 -28.67 9.18
C LEU A 342 25.59 -29.03 10.68
N THR A 343 26.18 -30.17 11.03
CA THR A 343 26.16 -30.72 12.39
C THR A 343 26.96 -29.91 13.40
N ASP A 344 27.97 -29.15 12.96
CA ASP A 344 28.82 -28.31 13.81
C ASP A 344 28.51 -26.80 13.67
N LEU A 345 27.34 -26.45 13.12
CA LEU A 345 26.98 -25.04 12.91
C LEU A 345 26.73 -24.28 14.21
N ASP A 346 26.19 -24.91 15.24
CA ASP A 346 25.97 -24.26 16.55
C ASP A 346 27.29 -23.92 17.26
N LYS A 347 28.35 -24.68 17.02
CA LYS A 347 29.72 -24.38 17.46
C LYS A 347 30.36 -23.28 16.62
N THR A 348 30.07 -23.28 15.31
CA THR A 348 30.58 -22.27 14.37
C THR A 348 29.97 -20.90 14.63
N PHE A 349 28.67 -20.87 14.95
CA PHE A 349 27.85 -19.69 15.19
C PHE A 349 27.22 -19.75 16.59
N PRO A 350 27.93 -19.29 17.65
CA PRO A 350 27.51 -19.49 19.03
C PRO A 350 26.23 -18.74 19.43
N LEU A 351 25.85 -17.68 18.70
CA LEU A 351 24.62 -16.91 18.93
C LEU A 351 23.46 -17.34 18.02
N LEU A 352 23.67 -18.33 17.14
CA LEU A 352 22.65 -18.76 16.19
C LEU A 352 21.44 -19.31 16.94
N SER A 353 20.28 -18.74 16.64
CA SER A 353 19.00 -19.08 17.24
C SER A 353 18.05 -19.75 16.25
N LEU A 354 18.20 -19.47 14.96
CA LEU A 354 17.34 -19.97 13.89
C LEU A 354 18.17 -20.39 12.69
N LEU A 355 17.84 -21.56 12.14
CA LEU A 355 18.48 -22.11 10.94
C LEU A 355 17.42 -22.65 10.00
N ASP A 356 17.34 -22.11 8.79
CA ASP A 356 16.43 -22.61 7.76
C ASP A 356 17.23 -23.28 6.63
N VAL A 357 17.05 -24.59 6.48
CA VAL A 357 17.71 -25.49 5.52
C VAL A 357 16.67 -26.36 4.81
N PHE A 358 15.52 -25.76 4.46
CA PHE A 358 14.44 -26.45 3.74
C PHE A 358 14.97 -26.99 2.40
N GLY A 359 14.55 -28.20 2.03
CA GLY A 359 14.96 -28.85 0.78
C GLY A 359 16.35 -29.50 0.79
N ILE A 360 17.18 -29.24 1.80
CA ILE A 360 18.49 -29.92 1.97
C ILE A 360 18.35 -31.17 2.84
N VAL A 361 17.59 -31.06 3.93
CA VAL A 361 17.45 -32.12 4.94
C VAL A 361 15.97 -32.52 5.07
N SER A 362 15.69 -33.82 5.06
CA SER A 362 14.33 -34.37 5.16
C SER A 362 14.22 -35.53 6.15
N GLY A 363 12.99 -35.79 6.62
CA GLY A 363 12.65 -36.99 7.41
C GLY A 363 13.44 -37.18 8.70
N SER A 364 14.04 -38.37 8.86
CA SER A 364 14.80 -38.78 10.04
C SER A 364 16.04 -37.90 10.27
N HIS A 365 16.73 -37.48 9.21
CA HIS A 365 17.93 -36.65 9.30
C HIS A 365 17.65 -35.28 9.91
N LEU A 366 16.49 -34.67 9.59
CA LEU A 366 16.09 -33.40 10.19
C LEU A 366 15.85 -33.54 11.70
N SER A 367 15.30 -34.68 12.12
CA SER A 367 15.07 -34.99 13.53
C SER A 367 16.38 -35.20 14.28
N SER A 368 17.37 -35.86 13.66
CA SER A 368 18.72 -35.98 14.23
C SER A 368 19.41 -34.62 14.34
N LEU A 369 19.37 -33.80 13.30
CA LEU A 369 19.97 -32.46 13.30
C LEU A 369 19.38 -31.55 14.41
N LYS A 370 18.05 -31.62 14.61
CA LYS A 370 17.37 -30.92 15.72
C LYS A 370 17.81 -31.41 17.11
N LYS A 371 18.14 -32.70 17.25
CA LYS A 371 18.66 -33.25 18.51
C LYS A 371 20.10 -32.83 18.76
N GLU A 372 20.91 -32.72 17.72
CA GLU A 372 22.31 -32.27 17.80
C GLU A 372 22.42 -30.77 18.13
N MET A 373 21.51 -29.95 17.61
CA MET A 373 21.47 -28.50 17.88
C MET A 373 20.19 -28.06 18.62
N PRO A 374 19.99 -28.47 19.88
CA PRO A 374 18.72 -28.25 20.59
C PRO A 374 18.42 -26.77 20.90
N ARG A 375 19.44 -25.90 20.86
CA ARG A 375 19.29 -24.44 21.06
C ARG A 375 18.80 -23.71 19.81
N VAL A 376 18.91 -24.33 18.63
CA VAL A 376 18.64 -23.70 17.33
C VAL A 376 17.27 -24.15 16.83
N GLY A 377 16.39 -23.20 16.53
CA GLY A 377 15.12 -23.48 15.88
C GLY A 377 15.32 -23.80 14.39
N ILE A 378 15.36 -25.09 14.05
CA ILE A 378 15.59 -25.54 12.67
C ILE A 378 14.28 -25.66 11.88
N ASN A 379 14.22 -25.04 10.69
CA ASN A 379 13.09 -25.07 9.76
C ASN A 379 11.78 -24.67 10.45
N SER A 380 11.84 -23.60 11.24
CA SER A 380 10.70 -23.10 12.03
C SER A 380 10.02 -21.90 11.36
N ARG A 381 10.67 -21.26 10.39
CA ARG A 381 10.16 -20.08 9.69
C ARG A 381 10.24 -20.28 8.18
N PRO A 382 9.17 -20.77 7.54
CA PRO A 382 9.18 -20.99 6.09
C PRO A 382 9.16 -19.70 5.27
N PHE A 383 8.82 -18.56 5.90
CA PHE A 383 8.73 -17.25 5.26
C PHE A 383 9.72 -16.28 5.91
N SER A 384 10.46 -15.53 5.08
CA SER A 384 11.33 -14.45 5.53
C SER A 384 10.51 -13.29 6.12
N SER A 385 10.97 -12.74 7.24
CA SER A 385 10.39 -11.53 7.85
C SER A 385 11.12 -10.23 7.47
N ILE A 386 12.23 -10.33 6.73
CA ILE A 386 13.16 -9.23 6.47
C ILE A 386 12.46 -8.15 5.63
N ALA A 387 12.39 -6.93 6.17
CA ALA A 387 11.75 -5.75 5.58
C ALA A 387 10.28 -5.94 5.14
N ARG A 388 9.58 -6.97 5.62
CA ARG A 388 8.18 -7.23 5.28
C ARG A 388 7.26 -6.27 6.03
N PRO A 389 6.30 -5.59 5.36
CA PRO A 389 5.34 -4.72 6.03
C PRO A 389 4.50 -5.44 7.08
N THR A 390 4.07 -6.67 6.77
CA THR A 390 3.28 -7.57 7.63
C THR A 390 3.94 -8.94 7.68
N PRO A 391 4.93 -9.18 8.57
CA PRO A 391 5.58 -10.48 8.69
C PRO A 391 4.59 -11.53 9.22
N ALA A 392 4.73 -12.79 8.79
CA ALA A 392 3.83 -13.89 9.17
C ALA A 392 3.78 -14.19 10.68
N SER A 393 4.88 -13.92 11.41
CA SER A 393 4.96 -14.03 12.87
C SER A 393 4.48 -12.78 13.61
N GLY A 394 4.02 -11.75 12.89
CA GLY A 394 3.58 -10.49 13.45
C GLY A 394 2.17 -10.56 14.07
N PRO A 395 1.76 -9.50 14.79
CA PRO A 395 0.42 -9.43 15.35
C PRO A 395 -0.65 -9.56 14.26
N ILE A 396 -1.62 -10.46 14.48
CA ILE A 396 -2.76 -10.67 13.59
C ILE A 396 -3.61 -9.40 13.61
N GLY A 397 -3.71 -8.70 12.48
CA GLY A 397 -4.52 -7.49 12.35
C GLY A 397 -3.98 -6.49 11.32
N HIS A 398 -4.49 -5.26 11.39
CA HIS A 398 -4.18 -4.18 10.44
C HIS A 398 -2.96 -3.38 10.91
N PHE A 399 -1.83 -4.07 11.02
CA PHE A 399 -0.54 -3.49 11.36
C PHE A 399 0.34 -3.39 10.12
N MET A 400 1.25 -2.44 10.13
CA MET A 400 2.29 -2.31 9.11
C MET A 400 3.56 -1.83 9.82
N TRP A 401 4.63 -2.61 9.77
CA TRP A 401 5.83 -2.42 10.61
C TRP A 401 5.48 -2.15 12.08
N ASN A 402 4.58 -2.97 12.64
CA ASN A 402 4.06 -2.85 14.01
C ASN A 402 3.30 -1.55 14.34
N ARG A 403 2.88 -0.77 13.33
CA ARG A 403 2.08 0.45 13.48
C ARG A 403 0.66 0.21 12.98
N LYS A 404 -0.36 0.70 13.71
CA LYS A 404 -1.77 0.52 13.36
C LYS A 404 -2.26 1.66 12.45
N CYS A 405 -2.98 1.34 11.38
CA CYS A 405 -3.67 2.35 10.56
C CYS A 405 -4.97 2.82 11.23
N ARG A 406 -5.19 4.15 11.26
CA ARG A 406 -6.41 4.78 11.80
C ARG A 406 -7.56 4.68 10.81
N LEU A 407 -7.38 5.28 9.63
CA LEU A 407 -8.38 5.25 8.57
C LEU A 407 -8.24 3.95 7.80
N ARG A 408 -9.36 3.25 7.62
CA ARG A 408 -9.39 1.98 6.92
C ARG A 408 -10.63 1.88 6.06
N PHE A 409 -10.45 1.36 4.85
CA PHE A 409 -11.55 0.84 4.05
C PHE A 409 -12.02 -0.51 4.64
N LYS A 410 -13.30 -0.58 5.03
CA LYS A 410 -13.95 -1.84 5.43
C LYS A 410 -14.87 -2.25 4.29
N LEU A 411 -14.76 -3.49 3.83
CA LEU A 411 -15.75 -4.07 2.91
C LEU A 411 -17.10 -4.22 3.60
#